data_AF-A0A935DD81-F1
#
_entry.id   AF-A0A935DD81-F1
#
_cell.length_a   1.000
_cell.length_b   1.000
_cell.length_c   1.000
_cell.angle_alpha   90.00
_cell.angle_beta   90.00
_cell.angle_gamma   90.00
#
_symmetry.space_group_name_H-M   'P 1'
#
loop_
_entity.id
_entity.type
_entity.pdbx_description
1 polymer ?
#
loop_
_entity_poly.entity_id
_entity_poly.type
_entity_poly.pdbx_seq_one_letter_code
_entity_poly.pdbx_strand_id
1 'polypeptide(L)'
;MPATLVAQDALMLGTRAMEGHDFQTARRHLEEATRLEPASYEANWRLAAVLLDIGKQVPEERRDPARDSLYVVAESYARRATAAKPDGADGHFILANAIGRTSLTKSKKERIQRAAEIRAEALRAIEIDPKHDGAYHVLGRWHAEIQRLSALERFFAKNFMGAAIFNEASWDEAERLLRVAVDLRPQWVYHRLDLALILADRQKWSEAKAQLDVIAQLPPLEPMDATYKRQALALATRVATHLKP
;
A
#
# COMPACT_ATOMS: atom_id res chain seq x y z
N MET A 1 -30.56 23.01 0.31
CA MET A 1 -29.16 23.31 0.70
C MET A 1 -28.33 23.49 -0.57
N PRO A 2 -27.36 24.41 -0.62
CA PRO A 2 -26.50 24.56 -1.80
C PRO A 2 -25.69 23.27 -2.04
N ALA A 3 -25.42 22.93 -3.31
CA ALA A 3 -24.77 21.67 -3.69
C ALA A 3 -23.42 21.45 -2.98
N THR A 4 -22.66 22.53 -2.76
CA THR A 4 -21.39 22.53 -2.01
C THR A 4 -21.57 22.09 -0.55
N LEU A 5 -22.65 22.52 0.13
CA LEU A 5 -22.89 22.11 1.51
C LEU A 5 -23.23 20.61 1.59
N VAL A 6 -24.01 20.11 0.62
CA VAL A 6 -24.33 18.68 0.54
C VAL A 6 -23.08 17.84 0.24
N ALA A 7 -22.17 18.35 -0.59
CA ALA A 7 -20.89 17.68 -0.89
C ALA A 7 -19.99 17.60 0.36
N GLN A 8 -19.93 18.68 1.14
CA GLN A 8 -19.19 18.72 2.40
C GLN A 8 -19.77 17.75 3.43
N ASP A 9 -21.10 17.70 3.57
CA ASP A 9 -21.77 16.74 4.45
C ASP A 9 -21.48 15.29 4.04
N ALA A 10 -21.54 15.00 2.73
CA ALA A 10 -21.22 13.68 2.20
C ALA A 10 -19.75 13.30 2.46
N LEU A 11 -18.80 14.22 2.24
CA LEU A 11 -17.38 13.99 2.53
C LEU A 11 -17.16 13.70 4.03
N MET A 12 -17.78 14.48 4.91
CA MET A 12 -17.68 14.30 6.36
C MET A 12 -18.22 12.94 6.80
N LEU A 13 -19.42 12.57 6.36
CA LEU A 13 -20.04 11.28 6.70
C LEU A 13 -19.22 10.10 6.15
N GLY A 14 -18.70 10.24 4.93
CA GLY A 14 -17.83 9.23 4.32
C GLY A 14 -16.53 9.04 5.07
N THR A 15 -15.90 10.13 5.49
CA THR A 15 -14.65 10.11 6.27
C THR A 15 -14.85 9.45 7.63
N ARG A 16 -15.91 9.81 8.35
CA ARG A 16 -16.24 9.19 9.64
C ARG A 16 -16.49 7.69 9.52
N ALA A 17 -17.20 7.26 8.47
CA ALA A 17 -17.44 5.84 8.22
C ALA A 17 -16.16 5.09 7.86
N MET A 18 -15.24 5.71 7.12
CA MET A 18 -13.91 5.17 6.82
C MET A 18 -13.09 4.95 8.10
N GLU A 19 -13.04 5.94 8.98
CA GLU A 19 -12.35 5.85 10.30
C GLU A 19 -12.97 4.77 11.21
N GLY A 20 -14.29 4.55 11.09
CA GLY A 20 -15.00 3.48 11.80
C GLY A 20 -14.93 2.10 11.13
N HIS A 21 -14.17 1.96 10.04
CA HIS A 21 -14.10 0.74 9.20
C HIS A 21 -15.45 0.27 8.61
N ASP A 22 -16.46 1.14 8.55
CA ASP A 22 -17.70 0.89 7.80
C ASP A 22 -17.50 1.32 6.33
N PHE A 23 -16.73 0.51 5.61
CA PHE A 23 -16.29 0.86 4.26
C PHE A 23 -17.42 0.91 3.23
N GLN A 24 -18.53 0.19 3.44
CA GLN A 24 -19.67 0.26 2.53
C GLN A 24 -20.40 1.60 2.68
N THR A 25 -20.63 2.05 3.92
CA THR A 25 -21.18 3.38 4.19
C THR A 25 -20.23 4.48 3.72
N ALA A 26 -18.93 4.32 3.98
CA ALA A 26 -17.90 5.26 3.53
C ALA A 26 -17.91 5.41 2.01
N ARG A 27 -17.90 4.30 1.28
CA ARG A 27 -17.94 4.28 -0.18
C ARG A 27 -19.14 5.04 -0.71
N ARG A 28 -20.34 4.75 -0.21
CA ARG A 28 -21.57 5.40 -0.66
C ARG A 28 -21.51 6.92 -0.52
N HIS A 29 -21.05 7.41 0.63
CA HIS A 29 -20.97 8.85 0.89
C HIS A 29 -19.85 9.54 0.10
N LEU A 30 -18.70 8.88 -0.08
CA LEU A 30 -17.60 9.40 -0.86
C LEU A 30 -17.89 9.38 -2.38
N GLU A 31 -18.64 8.39 -2.87
CA GLU A 31 -19.19 8.38 -4.24
C GLU A 31 -20.12 9.57 -4.46
N GLU A 32 -20.98 9.89 -3.49
CA GLU A 32 -21.83 11.08 -3.56
C GLU A 32 -21.01 12.39 -3.54
N ALA A 33 -20.02 12.49 -2.64
CA ALA A 33 -19.14 13.65 -2.57
C ALA A 33 -18.38 13.87 -3.88
N THR A 34 -17.83 12.81 -4.49
CA THR A 34 -17.12 12.89 -5.78
C THR A 34 -18.05 13.11 -6.98
N ARG A 35 -19.34 12.80 -6.86
CA ARG A 35 -20.36 13.13 -7.88
C ARG A 35 -20.73 14.62 -7.84
N LEU A 36 -20.87 15.18 -6.64
CA LEU A 36 -21.20 16.58 -6.43
C LEU A 36 -20.00 17.50 -6.68
N GLU A 37 -18.80 17.07 -6.28
CA GLU A 37 -17.55 17.80 -6.48
C GLU A 37 -16.47 16.89 -7.10
N PRO A 38 -16.47 16.70 -8.44
CA PRO A 38 -15.55 15.78 -9.09
C PRO A 38 -14.06 16.08 -8.89
N ALA A 39 -13.70 17.34 -8.65
CA ALA A 39 -12.34 17.78 -8.40
C ALA A 39 -11.97 17.83 -6.90
N SER A 40 -12.81 17.32 -5.99
CA SER A 40 -12.50 17.32 -4.55
C SER A 40 -11.35 16.36 -4.24
N TYR A 41 -10.17 16.90 -3.89
CA TYR A 41 -9.01 16.09 -3.51
C TYR A 41 -9.35 15.10 -2.39
N GLU A 42 -9.94 15.60 -1.29
CA GLU A 42 -10.23 14.82 -0.10
C GLU A 42 -11.21 13.67 -0.37
N ALA A 43 -12.22 13.90 -1.22
CA ALA A 43 -13.18 12.86 -1.57
C ALA A 43 -12.56 11.80 -2.50
N ASN A 44 -11.74 12.22 -3.47
CA ASN A 44 -11.14 11.32 -4.44
C ASN A 44 -10.14 10.35 -3.79
N TRP A 45 -9.19 10.83 -2.97
CA TRP A 45 -8.19 9.93 -2.40
C TRP A 45 -8.79 9.00 -1.33
N ARG A 46 -9.76 9.48 -0.52
CA ARG A 46 -10.45 8.63 0.46
C ARG A 46 -11.31 7.57 -0.22
N LEU A 47 -12.02 7.92 -1.29
CA LEU A 47 -12.78 6.93 -2.05
C LEU A 47 -11.84 5.86 -2.60
N ALA A 48 -10.71 6.26 -3.19
CA ALA A 48 -9.70 5.31 -3.64
C ALA A 48 -9.20 4.41 -2.50
N ALA A 49 -8.87 4.97 -1.33
CA ALA A 49 -8.44 4.20 -0.16
C ALA A 49 -9.50 3.16 0.28
N VAL A 50 -10.76 3.59 0.43
CA VAL A 50 -11.88 2.72 0.80
C VAL A 50 -12.07 1.59 -0.21
N LEU A 51 -11.97 1.87 -1.51
CA LEU A 51 -12.07 0.85 -2.55
C LEU A 51 -10.93 -0.17 -2.47
N LEU A 52 -9.70 0.27 -2.16
CA LEU A 52 -8.58 -0.65 -1.91
C LEU A 52 -8.84 -1.53 -0.68
N ASP A 53 -9.39 -0.97 0.40
CA ASP A 53 -9.64 -1.71 1.64
C ASP A 53 -10.81 -2.70 1.52
N ILE A 54 -11.85 -2.38 0.76
CA ILE A 54 -12.88 -3.36 0.37
C ILE A 54 -12.24 -4.47 -0.46
N GLY A 55 -11.41 -4.12 -1.45
CA GLY A 55 -10.76 -5.12 -2.31
C GLY A 55 -9.82 -6.05 -1.54
N LYS A 56 -9.04 -5.55 -0.58
CA LYS A 56 -8.12 -6.36 0.26
C LYS A 56 -8.83 -7.43 1.09
N GLN A 57 -10.10 -7.22 1.44
CA GLN A 57 -10.88 -8.18 2.22
C GLN A 57 -11.38 -9.36 1.40
N VAL A 58 -11.30 -9.27 0.06
CA VAL A 58 -11.56 -10.40 -0.83
C VAL A 58 -10.31 -11.27 -0.93
N PRO A 59 -10.36 -12.56 -0.57
CA PRO A 59 -9.17 -13.44 -0.55
C PRO A 59 -8.40 -13.46 -1.88
N GLU A 60 -7.07 -13.35 -1.82
CA GLU A 60 -6.19 -13.24 -3.00
C GLU A 60 -6.03 -14.57 -3.77
N GLU A 61 -6.30 -15.71 -3.13
CA GLU A 61 -6.12 -17.06 -3.70
C GLU A 61 -7.08 -17.36 -4.86
N ARG A 62 -8.08 -16.50 -5.07
CA ARG A 62 -9.06 -16.63 -6.13
C ARG A 62 -9.00 -15.40 -7.03
N ARG A 63 -9.05 -15.63 -8.35
CA ARG A 63 -9.32 -14.57 -9.30
C ARG A 63 -10.73 -14.06 -9.04
N ASP A 64 -10.86 -12.77 -8.80
CA ASP A 64 -12.13 -12.15 -8.46
C ASP A 64 -12.30 -10.88 -9.30
N PRO A 65 -13.14 -10.92 -10.35
CA PRO A 65 -13.36 -9.76 -11.22
C PRO A 65 -13.90 -8.54 -10.48
N ALA A 66 -14.66 -8.72 -9.39
CA ALA A 66 -15.18 -7.61 -8.60
C ALA A 66 -14.05 -6.92 -7.83
N ARG A 67 -13.16 -7.69 -7.19
CA ARG A 67 -11.94 -7.17 -6.56
C ARG A 67 -11.06 -6.44 -7.57
N ASP A 68 -10.81 -7.06 -8.72
CA ASP A 68 -9.97 -6.48 -9.76
C ASP A 68 -10.56 -5.16 -10.27
N SER A 69 -11.89 -5.08 -10.42
CA SER A 69 -12.60 -3.85 -10.76
C SER A 69 -12.47 -2.78 -9.67
N LEU A 70 -12.52 -3.14 -8.39
CA LEU A 70 -12.33 -2.18 -7.29
C LEU A 70 -10.95 -1.51 -7.37
N TYR A 71 -9.90 -2.28 -7.65
CA TYR A 71 -8.55 -1.73 -7.80
C TYR A 71 -8.43 -0.79 -8.99
N VAL A 72 -9.02 -1.14 -10.14
CA VAL A 72 -9.02 -0.28 -11.33
C VAL A 72 -9.74 1.04 -11.07
N VAL A 73 -10.90 0.98 -10.40
CA VAL A 73 -11.66 2.18 -10.05
C VAL A 73 -10.92 3.02 -8.99
N ALA A 74 -10.28 2.38 -8.00
CA ALA A 74 -9.47 3.07 -7.00
C ALA A 74 -8.31 3.84 -7.65
N GLU A 75 -7.61 3.25 -8.62
CA GLU A 75 -6.55 3.93 -9.35
C GLU A 75 -7.06 5.17 -10.09
N SER A 76 -8.23 5.08 -10.73
CA SER A 76 -8.86 6.23 -11.41
C SER A 76 -9.14 7.39 -10.46
N TYR A 77 -9.71 7.11 -9.28
CA TYR A 77 -9.95 8.12 -8.26
C TYR A 77 -8.65 8.68 -7.66
N ALA A 78 -7.63 7.85 -7.44
CA ALA A 78 -6.34 8.31 -6.97
C ALA A 78 -5.64 9.25 -7.97
N ARG A 79 -5.74 8.97 -9.28
CA ARG A 79 -5.27 9.88 -10.34
C ARG A 79 -6.01 11.20 -10.36
N ARG A 80 -7.33 11.19 -10.10
CA ARG A 80 -8.11 12.43 -9.94
C ARG A 80 -7.65 13.22 -8.73
N ALA A 81 -7.31 12.56 -7.61
CA ALA A 81 -6.78 13.24 -6.44
C ALA A 81 -5.45 13.94 -6.73
N THR A 82 -4.47 13.25 -7.33
CA THR A 82 -3.17 13.86 -7.66
C THR A 82 -3.29 14.96 -8.71
N ALA A 83 -4.25 14.87 -9.64
CA ALA A 83 -4.55 15.95 -10.58
C ALA A 83 -5.20 17.17 -9.91
N ALA A 84 -6.11 16.95 -8.95
CA ALA A 84 -6.78 18.03 -8.22
C ALA A 84 -5.85 18.77 -7.26
N LYS A 85 -4.90 18.05 -6.63
CA LYS A 85 -3.94 18.60 -5.68
C LYS A 85 -2.58 17.89 -5.79
N PRO A 86 -1.67 18.38 -6.66
CA PRO A 86 -0.33 17.80 -6.88
C PRO A 86 0.65 17.95 -5.68
N ASP A 87 0.23 18.65 -4.63
CA ASP A 87 0.94 18.81 -3.36
C ASP A 87 0.20 18.10 -2.20
N GLY A 88 -0.68 17.15 -2.51
CA GLY A 88 -1.35 16.30 -1.52
C GLY A 88 -0.69 14.93 -1.35
N ALA A 89 -0.10 14.66 -0.19
CA ALA A 89 0.66 13.44 0.07
C ALA A 89 -0.19 12.16 -0.04
N ASP A 90 -1.39 12.13 0.55
CA ASP A 90 -2.28 10.96 0.53
C ASP A 90 -2.70 10.57 -0.90
N GLY A 91 -2.94 11.56 -1.78
CA GLY A 91 -3.26 11.30 -3.17
C GLY A 91 -2.16 10.51 -3.87
N HIS A 92 -0.91 10.95 -3.70
CA HIS A 92 0.26 10.27 -4.26
C HIS A 92 0.48 8.88 -3.63
N PHE A 93 0.38 8.75 -2.30
CA PHE A 93 0.48 7.46 -1.60
C PHE A 93 -0.58 6.46 -2.09
N ILE A 94 -1.84 6.87 -2.14
CA ILE A 94 -2.94 6.00 -2.56
C ILE A 94 -2.83 5.65 -4.04
N LEU A 95 -2.33 6.57 -4.89
CA LEU A 95 -2.06 6.25 -6.28
C LEU A 95 -0.98 5.17 -6.41
N ALA A 96 0.14 5.30 -5.69
CA ALA A 96 1.20 4.28 -5.67
C ALA A 96 0.66 2.90 -5.22
N ASN A 97 -0.17 2.87 -4.17
CA ASN A 97 -0.80 1.65 -3.67
C ASN A 97 -1.78 1.05 -4.68
N ALA A 98 -2.65 1.87 -5.29
CA ALA A 98 -3.62 1.44 -6.28
C ALA A 98 -2.94 0.87 -7.53
N ILE A 99 -1.88 1.52 -8.03
CA ILE A 99 -1.07 1.02 -9.14
C ILE A 99 -0.47 -0.34 -8.80
N GLY A 100 0.06 -0.51 -7.59
CA GLY A 100 0.60 -1.80 -7.13
C GLY A 100 -0.46 -2.90 -7.14
N ARG A 101 -1.67 -2.61 -6.64
CA ARG A 101 -2.80 -3.54 -6.58
C ARG A 101 -3.34 -3.90 -7.96
N THR A 102 -3.56 -2.92 -8.84
CA THR A 102 -4.00 -3.18 -10.22
C THR A 102 -2.98 -3.95 -11.03
N SER A 103 -1.70 -3.85 -10.68
CA SER A 103 -0.61 -4.57 -11.34
C SER A 103 -0.61 -6.08 -11.05
N LEU A 104 -1.31 -6.55 -10.00
CA LEU A 104 -1.33 -7.98 -9.64
C LEU A 104 -1.90 -8.88 -10.74
N THR A 105 -2.81 -8.35 -11.57
CA THR A 105 -3.44 -9.10 -12.67
C THR A 105 -2.81 -8.82 -14.04
N LYS A 106 -1.75 -8.01 -14.08
CA LYS A 106 -1.06 -7.60 -15.31
C LYS A 106 0.06 -8.56 -15.66
N SER A 107 0.50 -8.50 -16.92
CA SER A 107 1.68 -9.25 -17.36
C SER A 107 2.93 -8.78 -16.60
N LYS A 108 3.93 -9.66 -16.46
CA LYS A 108 5.21 -9.32 -15.80
C LYS A 108 5.84 -8.05 -16.37
N LYS A 109 5.78 -7.88 -17.70
CA LYS A 109 6.27 -6.69 -18.39
C LYS A 109 5.53 -5.43 -17.93
N GLU A 110 4.20 -5.42 -17.95
CA GLU A 110 3.42 -4.27 -17.49
C GLU A 110 3.67 -3.94 -16.01
N ARG A 111 3.85 -4.96 -15.14
CA ARG A 111 4.21 -4.71 -13.73
C ARG A 111 5.53 -3.96 -13.59
N ILE A 112 6.55 -4.37 -14.35
CA ILE A 112 7.85 -3.69 -14.39
C ILE A 112 7.68 -2.25 -14.90
N GLN A 113 6.84 -2.03 -15.91
CA GLN A 113 6.62 -0.70 -16.46
C GLN A 113 5.98 0.24 -15.43
N ARG A 114 5.03 -0.28 -14.67
CA ARG A 114 4.29 0.48 -13.65
C ARG A 114 5.10 0.70 -12.37
N ALA A 115 6.14 -0.12 -12.12
CA ALA A 115 7.00 0.03 -10.96
C ALA A 115 7.69 1.40 -10.89
N ALA A 116 8.07 1.99 -12.03
CA ALA A 116 8.68 3.33 -12.05
C ALA A 116 7.71 4.41 -11.53
N GLU A 117 6.43 4.30 -11.91
CA GLU A 117 5.38 5.21 -11.44
C GLU A 117 5.13 5.04 -9.95
N ILE A 118 5.03 3.80 -9.44
CA ILE A 118 4.89 3.53 -7.99
C ILE A 118 5.99 4.23 -7.18
N ARG A 119 7.25 4.14 -7.64
CA ARG A 119 8.38 4.79 -6.98
C ARG A 119 8.25 6.31 -6.98
N ALA A 120 7.92 6.90 -8.13
CA ALA A 120 7.78 8.36 -8.25
C ALA A 120 6.69 8.91 -7.34
N GLU A 121 5.53 8.25 -7.31
CA GLU A 121 4.39 8.61 -6.46
C GLU A 121 4.72 8.45 -4.97
N ALA A 122 5.37 7.34 -4.57
CA ALA A 122 5.79 7.15 -3.18
C ALA A 122 6.82 8.19 -2.71
N LEU A 123 7.82 8.52 -3.55
CA LEU A 123 8.79 9.56 -3.26
C LEU A 123 8.13 10.94 -3.15
N ARG A 124 7.19 11.24 -4.03
CA ARG A 124 6.46 12.51 -3.98
C ARG A 124 5.63 12.64 -2.70
N ALA A 125 4.97 11.57 -2.27
CA ALA A 125 4.27 11.55 -0.99
C ALA A 125 5.21 11.81 0.21
N ILE A 126 6.41 11.20 0.23
CA ILE A 126 7.44 11.42 1.26
C ILE A 126 7.98 12.87 1.22
N GLU A 127 8.17 13.44 0.03
CA GLU A 127 8.62 14.82 -0.13
C GLU A 127 7.62 15.82 0.46
N ILE A 128 6.32 15.59 0.23
CA ILE A 128 5.23 16.43 0.73
C ILE A 128 5.01 16.22 2.23
N ASP A 129 4.95 14.96 2.68
CA ASP A 129 4.81 14.59 4.09
C ASP A 129 5.89 13.57 4.49
N PRO A 130 6.99 14.04 5.09
CA PRO A 130 8.07 13.18 5.57
C PRO A 130 7.69 12.25 6.74
N LYS A 131 6.46 12.35 7.28
CA LYS A 131 5.91 11.46 8.31
C LYS A 131 4.88 10.47 7.77
N HIS A 132 4.70 10.39 6.46
CA HIS A 132 3.75 9.47 5.85
C HIS A 132 4.28 8.02 5.86
N ASP A 133 3.91 7.25 6.88
CA ASP A 133 4.29 5.85 7.09
C ASP A 133 4.00 4.95 5.87
N GLY A 134 2.79 5.06 5.30
CA GLY A 134 2.37 4.30 4.13
C GLY A 134 3.26 4.51 2.89
N ALA A 135 3.75 5.73 2.66
CA ALA A 135 4.62 6.03 1.52
C ALA A 135 6.01 5.42 1.67
N TYR A 136 6.60 5.48 2.88
CA TYR A 136 7.83 4.73 3.19
C TYR A 136 7.63 3.23 3.02
N HIS A 137 6.47 2.71 3.42
CA HIS A 137 6.17 1.31 3.25
C HIS A 137 6.14 0.88 1.79
N VAL A 138 5.42 1.62 0.93
CA VAL A 138 5.35 1.35 -0.51
C VAL A 138 6.73 1.41 -1.14
N LEU A 139 7.54 2.40 -0.80
CA LEU A 139 8.90 2.53 -1.32
C LEU A 139 9.80 1.38 -0.84
N GLY A 140 9.74 1.00 0.44
CA GLY A 140 10.48 -0.14 0.98
C GLY A 140 10.14 -1.44 0.25
N ARG A 141 8.85 -1.70 0.01
CA ARG A 141 8.40 -2.82 -0.81
C ARG A 141 8.89 -2.74 -2.25
N TRP A 142 8.89 -1.56 -2.85
CA TRP A 142 9.42 -1.37 -4.21
C TRP A 142 10.88 -1.83 -4.31
N HIS A 143 11.75 -1.39 -3.38
CA HIS A 143 13.15 -1.81 -3.36
C HIS A 143 13.29 -3.34 -3.26
N ALA A 144 12.50 -3.97 -2.38
CA ALA A 144 12.52 -5.43 -2.23
C ALA A 144 12.01 -6.16 -3.49
N GLU A 145 10.91 -5.71 -4.09
CA GLU A 145 10.36 -6.33 -5.30
C GLU A 145 11.34 -6.28 -6.48
N ILE A 146 12.03 -5.16 -6.68
CA ILE A 146 13.07 -5.06 -7.73
C ILE A 146 14.23 -6.03 -7.44
N GLN A 147 14.60 -6.20 -6.17
CA GLN A 147 15.65 -7.13 -5.77
C GLN A 147 15.26 -8.61 -5.89
N ARG A 148 13.95 -8.91 -5.86
CA ARG A 148 13.40 -10.26 -6.09
C ARG A 148 13.29 -10.65 -7.57
N LEU A 149 13.47 -9.72 -8.50
CA LEU A 149 13.37 -10.01 -9.93
C LEU A 149 14.41 -11.04 -10.38
N SER A 150 13.98 -11.98 -11.23
CA SER A 150 14.87 -12.91 -11.92
C SER A 150 15.83 -12.18 -12.88
N ALA A 151 16.92 -12.83 -13.31
CA ALA A 151 17.88 -12.22 -14.22
C ALA A 151 17.25 -11.66 -15.51
N LEU A 152 16.28 -12.39 -16.08
CA LEU A 152 15.55 -11.94 -17.27
C LEU A 152 14.68 -10.71 -16.97
N GLU A 153 13.95 -10.71 -15.86
CA GLU A 153 13.13 -9.57 -15.44
C GLU A 153 14.00 -8.35 -15.11
N ARG A 154 15.17 -8.53 -14.49
CA ARG A 154 16.15 -7.47 -14.22
C ARG A 154 16.64 -6.81 -15.51
N PHE A 155 16.92 -7.59 -16.56
CA PHE A 155 17.29 -7.05 -17.86
C PHE A 155 16.18 -6.16 -18.44
N PHE A 156 14.94 -6.63 -18.44
CA PHE A 156 13.80 -5.83 -18.91
C PHE A 156 13.55 -4.58 -18.06
N ALA A 157 13.62 -4.73 -16.73
CA ALA A 157 13.46 -3.63 -15.78
C ALA A 157 14.50 -2.54 -16.03
N LYS A 158 15.78 -2.89 -16.07
CA LYS A 158 16.88 -1.96 -16.33
C LYS A 158 16.71 -1.18 -17.64
N ASN A 159 16.27 -1.85 -18.71
CA ASN A 159 16.04 -1.20 -20.01
C ASN A 159 14.82 -0.29 -20.01
N PHE A 160 13.76 -0.63 -19.27
CA PHE A 160 12.52 0.13 -19.29
C PHE A 160 12.54 1.32 -18.31
N MET A 161 12.93 1.10 -17.04
CA MET A 161 12.96 2.17 -16.03
C MET A 161 14.25 3.00 -16.05
N GLY A 162 15.22 2.61 -16.87
CA GLY A 162 16.54 3.21 -16.92
C GLY A 162 17.48 2.65 -15.86
N ALA A 163 18.77 2.60 -16.18
CA ALA A 163 19.79 2.01 -15.32
C ALA A 163 19.96 2.75 -13.99
N ALA A 164 19.76 4.08 -13.96
CA ALA A 164 19.89 4.88 -12.74
C ALA A 164 18.85 4.46 -11.69
N ILE A 165 17.56 4.55 -12.02
CA ILE A 165 16.46 4.17 -11.13
C ILE A 165 16.59 2.69 -10.70
N PHE A 166 16.89 1.80 -11.66
CA PHE A 166 17.04 0.38 -11.36
C PHE A 166 18.17 0.10 -10.34
N ASN A 167 19.30 0.78 -10.46
CA ASN A 167 20.47 0.54 -9.61
C ASN A 167 20.32 1.11 -8.20
N GLU A 168 19.33 1.95 -7.93
CA GLU A 168 19.02 2.42 -6.57
C GLU A 168 18.30 1.35 -5.73
N ALA A 169 17.67 0.37 -6.37
CA ALA A 169 17.00 -0.72 -5.67
C ALA A 169 18.02 -1.57 -4.88
N SER A 170 17.78 -1.72 -3.59
CA SER A 170 18.70 -2.42 -2.69
C SER A 170 17.94 -3.00 -1.51
N TRP A 171 18.46 -4.10 -0.96
CA TRP A 171 17.88 -4.69 0.24
C TRP A 171 18.03 -3.78 1.46
N ASP A 172 19.09 -2.97 1.51
CA ASP A 172 19.37 -2.06 2.64
C ASP A 172 18.35 -0.93 2.70
N GLU A 173 18.03 -0.31 1.55
CA GLU A 173 16.97 0.69 1.50
C GLU A 173 15.59 0.08 1.78
N ALA A 174 15.31 -1.13 1.27
CA ALA A 174 14.06 -1.82 1.55
C ALA A 174 13.83 -2.00 3.07
N GLU A 175 14.86 -2.44 3.79
CA GLU A 175 14.83 -2.61 5.24
C GLU A 175 14.75 -1.26 5.97
N ARG A 176 15.60 -0.28 5.60
CA ARG A 176 15.64 1.04 6.23
C ARG A 176 14.28 1.75 6.14
N LEU A 177 13.67 1.75 4.96
CA LEU A 177 12.38 2.41 4.72
C LEU A 177 11.24 1.72 5.48
N LEU A 178 11.22 0.38 5.53
CA LEU A 178 10.21 -0.32 6.34
C LEU A 178 10.39 -0.13 7.84
N ARG A 179 11.63 0.02 8.34
CA ARG A 179 11.86 0.41 9.73
C ARG A 179 11.28 1.79 10.03
N VAL A 180 11.48 2.77 9.14
CA VAL A 180 10.85 4.10 9.27
C VAL A 180 9.31 3.99 9.32
N ALA A 181 8.71 3.19 8.43
CA ALA A 181 7.26 2.97 8.45
C ALA A 181 6.78 2.36 9.79
N VAL A 182 7.51 1.36 10.30
CA VAL A 182 7.24 0.75 11.61
C VAL A 182 7.40 1.75 12.76
N ASP A 183 8.41 2.61 12.72
CA ASP A 183 8.65 3.61 13.77
C ASP A 183 7.57 4.70 13.78
N LEU A 184 7.09 5.12 12.61
CA LEU A 184 6.01 6.09 12.46
C LEU A 184 4.65 5.52 12.93
N ARG A 185 4.39 4.23 12.69
CA ARG A 185 3.13 3.58 13.09
C ARG A 185 3.35 2.20 13.73
N PRO A 186 3.87 2.15 14.98
CA PRO A 186 4.35 0.92 15.60
C PRO A 186 3.27 -0.11 15.92
N GLN A 187 2.01 0.31 16.04
CA GLN A 187 0.91 -0.61 16.30
C GLN A 187 0.33 -1.23 15.02
N TRP A 188 0.75 -0.79 13.83
CA TRP A 188 0.21 -1.32 12.59
C TRP A 188 0.91 -2.62 12.20
N VAL A 189 0.16 -3.73 12.23
CA VAL A 189 0.69 -5.08 11.96
C VAL A 189 1.26 -5.18 10.55
N TYR A 190 0.66 -4.49 9.57
CA TYR A 190 1.01 -4.64 8.16
C TYR A 190 2.46 -4.21 7.86
N HIS A 191 2.89 -3.05 8.38
CA HIS A 191 4.27 -2.59 8.21
C HIS A 191 5.29 -3.55 8.83
N ARG A 192 4.98 -4.05 10.03
CA ARG A 192 5.86 -4.96 10.76
C ARG A 192 5.97 -6.32 10.10
N LEU A 193 4.87 -6.81 9.53
CA LEU A 193 4.84 -8.09 8.79
C LEU A 193 5.73 -8.01 7.55
N ASP A 194 5.60 -6.96 6.75
CA ASP A 194 6.45 -6.81 5.56
C ASP A 194 7.92 -6.60 5.92
N LEU A 195 8.23 -5.92 7.05
CA LEU A 195 9.60 -5.87 7.57
C LEU A 195 10.12 -7.26 7.94
N ALA A 196 9.33 -8.07 8.64
CA ALA A 196 9.72 -9.44 8.99
C ALA A 196 9.95 -10.31 7.74
N LEU A 197 9.12 -10.15 6.70
CA LEU A 197 9.28 -10.86 5.42
C LEU A 197 10.60 -10.46 4.74
N ILE A 198 10.90 -9.16 4.66
CA ILE A 198 12.17 -8.68 4.07
C ILE A 198 13.37 -9.17 4.88
N LEU A 199 13.32 -9.12 6.20
CA LEU A 199 14.39 -9.65 7.06
C LEU A 199 14.59 -11.15 6.84
N ALA A 200 13.50 -11.91 6.69
CA ALA A 200 13.56 -13.35 6.39
C ALA A 200 14.15 -13.63 4.99
N ASP A 201 13.79 -12.87 3.96
CA ASP A 201 14.39 -12.99 2.62
C ASP A 201 15.89 -12.71 2.63
N ARG A 202 16.34 -11.83 3.55
CA ARG A 202 17.75 -11.53 3.82
C ARG A 202 18.42 -12.52 4.77
N GLN A 203 17.73 -13.57 5.18
CA GLN A 203 18.22 -14.56 6.16
C GLN A 203 18.60 -13.96 7.52
N LYS A 204 18.09 -12.78 7.85
CA LYS A 204 18.23 -12.13 9.17
C LYS A 204 17.21 -12.72 10.14
N TRP A 205 17.32 -14.03 10.39
CA TRP A 205 16.30 -14.83 11.08
C TRP A 205 15.96 -14.32 12.48
N SER A 206 16.97 -13.94 13.27
CA SER A 206 16.78 -13.42 14.62
C SER A 206 16.01 -12.09 14.64
N GLU A 207 16.32 -11.19 13.69
CA GLU A 207 15.62 -9.92 13.56
C GLU A 207 14.19 -10.10 13.05
N ALA A 208 13.99 -11.00 12.08
CA ALA A 208 12.66 -11.38 11.62
C ALA A 208 11.81 -11.93 12.78
N LYS A 209 12.38 -12.83 13.59
CA LYS A 209 11.71 -13.37 14.78
C LYS A 209 11.30 -12.26 15.75
N ALA A 210 12.19 -11.30 16.03
CA ALA A 210 11.88 -10.19 16.93
C ALA A 210 10.65 -9.39 16.46
N GLN A 211 10.55 -9.12 15.15
CA GLN A 211 9.37 -8.45 14.60
C GLN A 211 8.10 -9.30 14.74
N LEU A 212 8.19 -10.61 14.49
CA LEU A 212 7.07 -11.55 14.57
C LEU A 212 6.56 -11.74 16.00
N ASP A 213 7.47 -11.77 16.98
CA ASP A 213 7.12 -11.83 18.40
C ASP A 213 6.31 -10.59 18.81
N VAL A 214 6.68 -9.39 18.33
CA VAL A 214 5.92 -8.16 18.56
C VAL A 214 4.55 -8.23 17.89
N ILE A 215 4.45 -8.70 16.64
CA ILE A 215 3.16 -8.88 15.94
C ILE A 215 2.20 -9.74 16.76
N ALA A 216 2.70 -10.82 17.38
CA ALA A 216 1.87 -11.71 18.18
C ALA A 216 1.17 -10.98 19.35
N GLN A 217 1.84 -10.01 19.96
CA GLN A 217 1.36 -9.24 21.11
C GLN A 217 0.48 -8.03 20.74
N LEU A 218 0.54 -7.53 19.50
CA LEU A 218 -0.26 -6.38 19.08
C LEU A 218 -1.77 -6.71 19.04
N PRO A 219 -2.66 -5.82 19.52
CA PRO A 219 -4.09 -5.99 19.33
C PRO A 219 -4.45 -5.87 17.83
N PRO A 220 -5.48 -6.58 17.33
CA PRO A 220 -6.00 -6.32 15.99
C PRO A 220 -6.76 -4.99 16.00
N LEU A 221 -6.29 -4.02 15.23
CA LEU A 221 -6.90 -2.69 15.12
C LEU A 221 -7.51 -2.47 13.74
N GLU A 222 -6.90 -3.04 12.70
CA GLU A 222 -7.33 -2.90 11.32
C GLU A 222 -8.09 -4.16 10.83
N PRO A 223 -9.01 -4.03 9.86
CA PRO A 223 -9.82 -5.15 9.37
C PRO A 223 -8.99 -6.35 8.87
N MET A 224 -7.81 -6.08 8.31
CA MET A 224 -6.91 -7.11 7.80
C MET A 224 -5.94 -7.69 8.83
N ASP A 225 -5.86 -7.14 10.06
CA ASP A 225 -4.86 -7.55 11.04
C ASP A 225 -4.99 -9.01 11.42
N ALA A 226 -6.21 -9.55 11.55
CA ALA A 226 -6.39 -10.97 11.84
C ALA A 226 -5.76 -11.86 10.74
N THR A 227 -5.86 -11.45 9.48
CA THR A 227 -5.22 -12.14 8.34
C THR A 227 -3.71 -11.99 8.40
N TYR A 228 -3.20 -10.79 8.63
CA TYR A 228 -1.76 -10.53 8.73
C TYR A 228 -1.12 -11.25 9.92
N LYS A 229 -1.79 -11.35 11.07
CA LYS A 229 -1.32 -12.12 12.22
C LYS A 229 -1.24 -13.62 11.93
N ARG A 230 -2.17 -14.19 11.13
CA ARG A 230 -2.06 -15.59 10.67
C ARG A 230 -0.88 -15.80 9.74
N GLN A 231 -0.64 -14.86 8.81
CA GLN A 231 0.53 -14.88 7.93
C GLN A 231 1.84 -14.77 8.73
N ALA A 232 1.88 -13.88 9.72
CA ALA A 232 2.98 -13.71 10.66
C ALA A 232 3.28 -15.02 11.43
N LEU A 233 2.24 -15.71 11.91
CA LEU A 233 2.41 -17.00 12.60
C LEU A 233 3.00 -18.07 11.65
N ALA A 234 2.53 -18.15 10.41
CA ALA A 234 3.08 -19.07 9.43
C ALA A 234 4.57 -18.77 9.13
N LEU A 235 4.91 -17.48 9.00
CA LEU A 235 6.29 -17.04 8.83
C LEU A 235 7.15 -17.37 10.06
N ALA A 236 6.62 -17.21 11.28
CA ALA A 236 7.33 -17.52 12.52
C ALA A 236 7.71 -19.00 12.60
N THR A 237 6.82 -19.91 12.19
CA THR A 237 7.14 -21.35 12.10
C THR A 237 8.31 -21.61 11.15
N ARG A 238 8.34 -20.95 9.98
CA ARG A 238 9.45 -21.05 9.02
C ARG A 238 10.75 -20.45 9.56
N VAL A 239 10.69 -19.28 10.19
CA VAL A 239 11.88 -18.62 10.78
C VAL A 239 12.47 -19.48 11.89
N ALA A 240 11.63 -20.12 12.70
CA ALA A 240 12.08 -20.97 13.81
C ALA A 240 12.92 -22.18 13.34
N THR A 241 12.69 -22.72 12.13
CA THR A 241 13.51 -23.84 11.62
C THR A 241 14.95 -23.45 11.33
N HIS A 242 15.22 -22.16 11.09
CA HIS A 242 16.55 -21.63 10.81
C HIS A 242 17.29 -21.14 12.07
N LEU A 243 16.62 -21.13 13.22
CA LEU A 243 17.18 -20.71 14.51
C LEU A 243 17.43 -21.88 15.46
N LYS A 244 17.10 -23.12 15.05
CA LYS A 244 17.45 -24.31 15.81
C LYS A 244 18.97 -24.53 15.72
N PRO A 245 19.62 -24.85 16.86
CA PRO A 245 21.06 -25.08 16.91
C PRO A 245 21.50 -26.29 16.08
#